data_AF-A0A1M6KJD0-F1
#
_entry.id   AF-A0A1M6KJD0-F1
#
_cell.length_a   1.000
_cell.length_b   1.000
_cell.length_c   1.000
_cell.angle_alpha   90.00
_cell.angle_beta   90.00
_cell.angle_gamma   90.00
#
_symmetry.space_group_name_H-M   'P 1'
#
loop_
_entity.id
_entity.type
_entity.pdbx_description
1 polymer ?
#
loop_
_entity_poly.entity_id
_entity_poly.type
_entity_poly.pdbx_seq_one_letter_code
_entity_poly.pdbx_strand_id
1 'polypeptide(L)'
;MIYTKKANFPYPLLINNTDDYKNANFDFDVELKENADEYIFEIQYNISSDFIIDMLKNKKARIILIIKARDNQFHVISDMNNAVVHVKKSRLSLDSRTVLQLMLQARIDIGFKDNNDINCFYDEYKDNIVVNAGMALGFSNTILFDGSQNKPFDLFEKRVDSSIISDIEIELNSETIVIVYKNEDMQFRDISFSRDLNNPYIYMGLQKAIMKFIINNSATPDEGVKLDDIVEDL
;
A
#
# COMPACT_ATOMS: atom_id res chain seq x y z
N MET A 1 -2.38 -6.15 15.72
CA MET A 1 -1.16 -6.37 16.54
C MET A 1 -0.09 -6.90 15.60
N ILE A 2 1.11 -6.33 15.60
CA ILE A 2 2.25 -6.81 14.78
C ILE A 2 3.03 -7.78 15.65
N TYR A 3 3.31 -8.97 15.12
CA TYR A 3 3.96 -10.03 15.86
C TYR A 3 5.42 -10.13 15.43
N THR A 4 6.32 -9.78 16.35
CA THR A 4 7.78 -9.88 16.17
C THR A 4 8.43 -10.84 17.17
N LYS A 5 7.67 -11.35 18.14
CA LYS A 5 8.19 -12.22 19.20
C LYS A 5 7.53 -13.59 19.16
N LYS A 6 8.36 -14.62 18.97
CA LYS A 6 8.00 -16.04 19.04
C LYS A 6 7.48 -16.46 20.43
N ALA A 7 7.92 -15.81 21.51
CA ALA A 7 7.72 -16.23 22.91
C ALA A 7 6.26 -16.48 23.35
N ASN A 8 5.26 -16.12 22.54
CA ASN A 8 3.84 -16.31 22.83
C ASN A 8 3.26 -17.61 22.26
N PHE A 9 4.04 -18.40 21.52
CA PHE A 9 3.54 -19.58 20.83
C PHE A 9 4.26 -20.86 21.30
N PRO A 10 3.51 -21.89 21.76
CA PRO A 10 4.08 -23.12 22.30
C PRO A 10 4.41 -24.17 21.21
N TYR A 11 4.48 -23.77 19.94
CA TYR A 11 4.69 -24.65 18.78
C TYR A 11 5.55 -23.93 17.72
N PRO A 12 6.11 -24.66 16.73
CA PRO A 12 6.97 -24.08 15.70
C PRO A 12 6.19 -23.08 14.83
N LEU A 13 6.72 -21.86 14.66
CA LEU A 13 6.17 -20.88 13.71
C LEU A 13 7.17 -20.59 12.60
N LEU A 14 6.65 -20.42 11.38
CA LEU A 14 7.44 -19.91 10.27
C LEU A 14 7.65 -18.41 10.42
N ILE A 15 8.79 -18.01 10.97
CA ILE A 15 9.22 -16.62 11.16
C ILE A 15 10.68 -16.51 10.75
N ASN A 16 11.02 -15.44 10.03
CA ASN A 16 12.39 -15.15 9.62
C ASN A 16 13.33 -15.07 10.85
N ASN A 17 14.56 -15.55 10.68
CA ASN A 17 15.60 -15.53 11.73
C ASN A 17 15.23 -16.32 13.00
N THR A 18 14.43 -17.39 12.86
CA THR A 18 14.15 -18.34 13.96
C THR A 18 14.56 -19.75 13.57
N ASP A 19 14.93 -20.55 14.57
CA ASP A 19 15.37 -21.94 14.37
C ASP A 19 14.22 -22.96 14.35
N ASP A 20 12.96 -22.52 14.20
CA ASP A 20 11.82 -23.43 14.18
C ASP A 20 11.73 -24.26 12.91
N TYR A 21 12.23 -23.70 11.80
CA TYR A 21 12.28 -24.33 10.49
C TYR A 21 13.72 -24.42 10.01
N LYS A 22 14.05 -25.48 9.26
CA LYS A 22 15.40 -25.74 8.72
C LYS A 22 15.89 -24.57 7.86
N ASN A 23 15.00 -24.01 7.04
CA ASN A 23 15.24 -22.85 6.19
C ASN A 23 14.08 -21.87 6.35
N ALA A 24 13.98 -21.20 7.50
CA ALA A 24 12.86 -20.30 7.80
C ALA A 24 12.90 -19.04 6.93
N ASN A 25 12.02 -18.95 5.93
CA ASN A 25 11.79 -17.73 5.17
C ASN A 25 10.30 -17.53 4.87
N PHE A 26 9.80 -16.36 5.23
CA PHE A 26 8.52 -15.81 4.84
C PHE A 26 8.71 -14.31 4.57
N ASP A 27 9.09 -14.00 3.34
CA ASP A 27 9.28 -12.63 2.87
C ASP A 27 8.00 -12.09 2.25
N PHE A 28 7.80 -10.79 2.43
CA PHE A 28 6.66 -10.02 2.01
C PHE A 28 7.17 -8.67 1.53
N ASP A 29 6.66 -8.25 0.37
CA ASP A 29 6.78 -6.92 -0.20
C ASP A 29 5.41 -6.43 -0.66
N VAL A 30 5.22 -5.11 -0.69
CA VAL A 30 3.95 -4.50 -1.07
C VAL A 30 4.15 -3.20 -1.81
N GLU A 31 3.53 -3.11 -2.98
CA GLU A 31 3.39 -1.87 -3.72
C GLU A 31 2.03 -1.27 -3.40
N LEU A 32 2.02 -0.01 -2.95
CA LEU A 32 0.79 0.75 -2.74
C LEU A 32 0.54 1.64 -3.97
N LYS A 33 -0.63 1.45 -4.58
CA LYS A 33 -1.20 2.38 -5.56
C LYS A 33 -2.42 3.05 -4.95
N GLU A 34 -2.72 4.27 -5.39
CA GLU A 34 -3.92 4.97 -4.97
C GLU A 34 -4.65 5.57 -6.17
N ASN A 35 -5.97 5.66 -6.04
CA ASN A 35 -6.82 6.47 -6.91
C ASN A 35 -7.64 7.44 -6.03
N ALA A 36 -8.66 8.10 -6.62
CA ALA A 36 -9.49 9.05 -5.89
C ALA A 36 -10.20 8.44 -4.67
N ASP A 37 -10.62 7.17 -4.74
CA ASP A 37 -11.52 6.56 -3.75
C ASP A 37 -10.86 5.45 -2.91
N GLU A 38 -9.80 4.83 -3.41
CA GLU A 38 -9.24 3.58 -2.90
C GLU A 38 -7.72 3.56 -2.83
N TYR A 39 -7.23 2.84 -1.81
CA TYR A 39 -5.90 2.27 -1.72
C TYR A 39 -5.90 0.87 -2.32
N ILE A 40 -4.91 0.59 -3.16
CA ILE A 40 -4.72 -0.69 -3.85
C ILE A 40 -3.36 -1.24 -3.42
N PHE A 41 -3.37 -2.32 -2.64
CA PHE A 41 -2.17 -2.99 -2.18
C PHE A 41 -1.87 -4.18 -3.09
N GLU A 42 -0.79 -4.11 -3.86
CA GLU A 42 -0.27 -5.22 -4.66
C GLU A 42 0.79 -5.96 -3.86
N ILE A 43 0.49 -7.20 -3.49
CA ILE A 43 1.23 -7.96 -2.50
C ILE A 43 2.09 -9.02 -3.21
N GLN A 44 3.38 -9.01 -2.89
CA GLN A 44 4.32 -10.05 -3.30
C GLN A 44 4.83 -10.75 -2.05
N TYR A 45 4.90 -12.08 -2.07
CA TYR A 45 5.43 -12.83 -0.95
C TYR A 45 6.10 -14.12 -1.38
N ASN A 46 7.01 -14.60 -0.55
CA ASN A 46 7.72 -15.85 -0.72
C ASN A 46 7.70 -16.65 0.58
N ILE A 47 7.37 -17.94 0.51
CA ILE A 47 7.30 -18.87 1.64
C ILE A 47 8.24 -20.02 1.34
N SER A 48 9.15 -20.36 2.25
CA SER A 48 10.12 -21.44 2.02
C SER A 48 9.64 -22.84 2.40
N SER A 49 8.59 -22.95 3.22
CA SER A 49 8.07 -24.23 3.69
C SER A 49 7.09 -24.83 2.69
N ASP A 50 7.48 -25.94 2.07
CA ASP A 50 6.63 -26.74 1.19
C ASP A 50 5.38 -27.24 1.91
N PHE A 51 5.51 -27.65 3.17
CA PHE A 51 4.39 -28.04 4.02
C PHE A 51 3.35 -26.94 4.14
N ILE A 52 3.77 -25.70 4.44
CA ILE A 52 2.86 -24.56 4.56
C ILE A 52 2.23 -24.21 3.21
N ILE A 53 3.01 -24.23 2.12
CA ILE A 53 2.49 -24.01 0.76
C ILE A 53 1.40 -25.04 0.45
N ASP A 54 1.60 -26.30 0.78
CA ASP A 54 0.61 -27.36 0.58
C ASP A 54 -0.64 -27.15 1.45
N MET A 55 -0.49 -26.67 2.69
CA MET A 55 -1.65 -26.31 3.53
C MET A 55 -2.46 -25.16 2.92
N LEU A 56 -1.80 -24.18 2.31
CA LEU A 56 -2.46 -23.07 1.60
C LEU A 56 -3.18 -23.56 0.34
N LYS A 57 -2.50 -24.36 -0.51
CA LYS A 57 -3.09 -24.92 -1.75
C LYS A 57 -4.34 -25.75 -1.46
N ASN A 58 -4.29 -26.54 -0.38
CA ASN A 58 -5.41 -27.36 0.08
C ASN A 58 -6.47 -26.59 0.88
N LYS A 59 -6.37 -25.25 0.98
CA LYS A 59 -7.28 -24.38 1.74
C LYS A 59 -7.41 -24.75 3.22
N LYS A 60 -6.42 -25.45 3.78
CA LYS A 60 -6.31 -25.76 5.21
C LYS A 60 -5.72 -24.59 6.00
N ALA A 61 -4.97 -23.73 5.34
CA ALA A 61 -4.49 -22.45 5.85
C ALA A 61 -4.96 -21.29 4.96
N ARG A 62 -4.80 -20.06 5.44
CA ARG A 62 -5.02 -18.82 4.68
C ARG A 62 -3.97 -17.77 5.01
N ILE A 63 -3.74 -16.85 4.08
CA ILE A 63 -2.91 -15.67 4.30
C ILE A 63 -3.82 -14.48 4.62
N ILE A 64 -3.44 -13.70 5.63
CA ILE A 64 -4.12 -12.49 6.05
C ILE A 64 -3.12 -11.33 6.01
N LEU A 65 -3.44 -10.29 5.25
CA LEU A 65 -2.78 -8.99 5.36
C LEU A 65 -3.29 -8.30 6.63
N ILE A 66 -2.35 -7.98 7.52
CA ILE A 66 -2.58 -7.18 8.71
C ILE A 66 -2.11 -5.77 8.40
N ILE A 67 -3.04 -4.81 8.44
CA ILE A 67 -2.75 -3.38 8.35
C ILE A 67 -2.91 -2.80 9.75
N LYS A 68 -1.79 -2.52 10.40
CA LYS A 68 -1.76 -1.85 11.70
C LYS A 68 -1.64 -0.35 11.46
N ALA A 69 -2.77 0.32 11.40
CA ALA A 69 -2.89 1.77 11.38
C ALA A 69 -3.65 2.26 12.63
N ARG A 70 -4.09 3.53 12.64
CA ARG A 70 -5.10 3.99 13.62
C ARG A 70 -6.33 3.07 13.59
N ASP A 71 -6.76 2.73 12.37
CA ASP A 71 -7.85 1.82 12.09
C ASP A 71 -7.26 0.46 11.68
N ASN A 72 -7.10 -0.45 12.65
CA ASN A 72 -6.54 -1.78 12.37
C ASN A 72 -7.45 -2.56 11.41
N GLN A 73 -6.89 -3.08 10.32
CA GLN A 73 -7.62 -3.89 9.35
C GLN A 73 -6.96 -5.24 9.10
N PHE A 74 -7.79 -6.20 8.68
CA PHE A 74 -7.40 -7.57 8.38
C PHE A 74 -8.07 -8.00 7.08
N HIS A 75 -7.27 -8.34 6.08
CA HIS A 75 -7.76 -8.71 4.75
C HIS A 75 -7.30 -10.11 4.39
N VAL A 76 -8.23 -11.00 4.06
CA VAL A 76 -7.90 -12.35 3.62
C VAL A 76 -7.46 -12.30 2.16
N ILE A 77 -6.26 -12.78 1.87
CA ILE A 77 -5.77 -12.90 0.49
C ILE A 77 -6.43 -14.12 -0.14
N SER A 78 -7.22 -13.90 -1.19
CA SER A 78 -8.06 -14.92 -1.81
C SER A 78 -7.36 -15.65 -2.97
N ASP A 79 -6.50 -14.95 -3.70
CA ASP A 79 -5.73 -15.48 -4.82
C ASP A 79 -4.24 -15.45 -4.48
N MET A 80 -3.58 -16.61 -4.57
CA MET A 80 -2.15 -16.74 -4.32
C MET A 80 -1.28 -16.30 -5.50
N ASN A 81 -1.85 -16.25 -6.72
CA ASN A 81 -1.12 -15.84 -7.91
C ASN A 81 -1.23 -14.34 -8.16
N ASN A 82 -2.28 -13.70 -7.65
CA ASN A 82 -2.53 -12.27 -7.82
C ASN A 82 -3.12 -11.67 -6.55
N ALA A 83 -2.25 -11.40 -5.57
CA ALA A 83 -2.65 -10.91 -4.26
C ALA A 83 -2.85 -9.38 -4.30
N VAL A 84 -4.08 -8.93 -4.61
CA VAL A 84 -4.46 -7.51 -4.60
C VAL A 84 -5.53 -7.26 -3.55
N VAL A 85 -5.36 -6.22 -2.73
CA VAL A 85 -6.33 -5.79 -1.72
C VAL A 85 -6.76 -4.34 -1.99
N HIS A 86 -8.06 -4.14 -2.13
CA HIS A 86 -8.67 -2.82 -2.31
C HIS A 86 -9.28 -2.34 -1.00
N VAL A 87 -8.95 -1.11 -0.59
CA VAL A 87 -9.47 -0.50 0.63
C VAL A 87 -9.88 0.95 0.35
N LYS A 88 -11.14 1.28 0.62
CA LYS A 88 -11.62 2.67 0.49
C LYS A 88 -10.84 3.61 1.41
N LYS A 89 -10.45 4.78 0.89
CA LYS A 89 -9.76 5.83 1.67
C LYS A 89 -10.58 6.29 2.88
N SER A 90 -11.90 6.30 2.77
CA SER A 90 -12.81 6.59 3.89
C SER A 90 -12.78 5.60 5.05
N ARG A 91 -12.14 4.42 4.88
CA ARG A 91 -12.11 3.35 5.88
C ARG A 91 -10.73 3.09 6.46
N LEU A 92 -9.68 3.66 5.87
CA LEU A 92 -8.30 3.40 6.25
C LEU A 92 -7.50 4.69 6.28
N SER A 93 -6.96 5.04 7.44
CA SER A 93 -6.02 6.15 7.58
C SER A 93 -4.59 5.63 7.44
N LEU A 94 -3.89 5.95 6.35
CA LEU A 94 -2.46 5.62 6.20
C LEU A 94 -1.58 6.78 6.70
N ASP A 95 -0.58 6.45 7.51
CA ASP A 95 0.41 7.40 8.02
C ASP A 95 1.79 6.74 8.14
N SER A 96 2.84 7.51 8.42
CA SER A 96 4.20 7.01 8.57
C SER A 96 4.41 6.00 9.73
N ARG A 97 3.36 5.74 10.52
CA ARG A 97 3.33 4.76 11.60
C ARG A 97 2.57 3.50 11.21
N THR A 98 2.00 3.46 10.00
CA THR A 98 1.24 2.32 9.52
C THR A 98 2.18 1.18 9.21
N VAL A 99 1.84 0.01 9.71
CA VAL A 99 2.69 -1.17 9.60
C VAL A 99 1.91 -2.30 8.94
N LEU A 100 2.52 -2.91 7.93
CA LEU A 100 1.97 -4.01 7.16
C LEU A 100 2.73 -5.31 7.49
N GLN A 101 1.99 -6.40 7.60
CA GLN A 101 2.55 -7.74 7.82
C GLN A 101 1.58 -8.80 7.29
N LEU A 102 2.11 -9.89 6.73
CA LEU A 102 1.32 -11.06 6.41
C LEU A 102 1.34 -12.06 7.57
N MET A 103 0.19 -12.67 7.83
CA MET A 103 0.02 -13.75 8.78
C MET A 103 -0.54 -14.98 8.07
N LEU A 104 0.11 -16.12 8.29
CA LEU A 104 -0.41 -17.43 7.95
C LEU A 104 -1.30 -17.92 9.09
N GLN A 105 -2.53 -18.32 8.79
CA GLN A 105 -3.49 -18.78 9.80
C GLN A 105 -4.09 -20.12 9.40
N ALA A 106 -4.18 -21.03 10.37
CA ALA A 106 -4.87 -22.30 10.22
C ALA A 106 -6.39 -22.09 10.09
N ARG A 107 -7.03 -22.75 9.13
CA ARG A 107 -8.51 -22.76 8.97
C ARG A 107 -9.15 -23.97 9.65
N ILE A 108 -8.37 -25.03 9.80
CA ILE A 108 -8.72 -26.27 10.50
C ILE A 108 -7.55 -26.63 11.42
N ASP A 109 -7.72 -27.65 12.26
CA ASP A 109 -6.62 -28.18 13.05
C ASP A 109 -5.58 -28.84 12.13
N ILE A 110 -4.31 -28.47 12.30
CA ILE A 110 -3.19 -28.92 11.46
C ILE A 110 -2.20 -29.67 12.35
N GLY A 111 -2.04 -30.97 12.09
CA GLY A 111 -0.99 -31.78 12.68
C GLY A 111 0.34 -31.60 11.95
N PHE A 112 1.44 -31.64 12.68
CA PHE A 112 2.80 -31.41 12.15
C PHE A 112 3.58 -32.72 11.92
N LYS A 113 2.93 -33.88 12.10
CA LYS A 113 3.50 -35.21 11.87
C LYS A 113 4.29 -35.31 10.55
N ASP A 114 3.69 -34.84 9.46
CA ASP A 114 4.26 -34.91 8.12
C ASP A 114 5.04 -33.65 7.73
N ASN A 115 5.26 -32.73 8.67
CA ASN A 115 6.04 -31.52 8.44
C ASN A 115 7.54 -31.87 8.53
N ASN A 116 8.19 -31.93 7.38
CA ASN A 116 9.63 -32.18 7.29
C ASN A 116 10.46 -30.90 7.21
N ASP A 117 9.81 -29.73 7.20
CA ASP A 117 10.45 -28.43 7.05
C ASP A 117 10.88 -27.85 8.40
N ILE A 118 10.23 -28.28 9.48
CA ILE A 118 10.61 -27.91 10.85
C ILE A 118 11.98 -28.48 11.24
N ASN A 119 12.63 -27.82 12.19
CA ASN A 119 13.94 -28.20 12.70
C ASN A 119 13.92 -29.62 13.30
N CYS A 120 15.03 -30.35 13.15
CA CYS A 120 15.17 -31.71 13.69
C CYS A 120 15.00 -31.80 15.21
N PHE A 121 15.15 -30.69 15.93
CA PHE A 121 14.79 -30.60 17.35
C PHE A 121 13.37 -31.13 17.64
N TYR A 122 12.44 -30.98 16.69
CA TYR A 122 11.04 -31.39 16.85
C TYR A 122 10.75 -32.82 16.38
N ASP A 123 11.71 -33.55 15.82
CA ASP A 123 11.44 -34.86 15.19
C ASP A 123 10.81 -35.89 16.15
N GLU A 124 11.17 -35.85 17.43
CA GLU A 124 10.61 -36.75 18.46
C GLU A 124 9.17 -36.39 18.89
N TYR A 125 8.75 -35.13 18.67
CA TYR A 125 7.50 -34.59 19.22
C TYR A 125 6.53 -34.10 18.14
N LYS A 126 6.93 -34.00 16.87
CA LYS A 126 6.12 -33.41 15.79
C LYS A 126 4.78 -34.10 15.57
N ASP A 127 4.70 -35.40 15.88
CA ASP A 127 3.45 -36.17 15.85
C ASP A 127 2.41 -35.67 16.87
N ASN A 128 2.86 -35.06 17.96
CA ASN A 128 2.00 -34.51 19.02
C ASN A 128 1.69 -33.02 18.82
N ILE A 129 2.32 -32.36 17.84
CA ILE A 129 2.12 -30.94 17.59
C ILE A 129 0.87 -30.79 16.70
N VAL A 130 -0.16 -30.21 17.30
CA VAL A 130 -1.40 -29.83 16.62
C VAL A 130 -1.64 -28.34 16.81
N VAL A 131 -1.74 -27.63 15.69
CA VAL A 131 -2.08 -26.20 15.67
C VAL A 131 -3.58 -26.08 15.38
N ASN A 132 -4.32 -25.54 16.34
CA ASN A 132 -5.78 -25.43 16.25
C ASN A 132 -6.24 -24.43 15.19
N ALA A 133 -7.46 -24.61 14.70
CA ALA A 133 -8.12 -23.65 13.80
C ALA A 133 -8.12 -22.22 14.38
N GLY A 134 -7.79 -21.24 13.55
CA GLY A 134 -7.68 -19.84 13.92
C GLY A 134 -6.32 -19.43 14.47
N MET A 135 -5.44 -20.37 14.78
CA MET A 135 -4.10 -20.07 15.28
C MET A 135 -3.12 -19.73 14.16
N ALA A 136 -2.08 -18.96 14.49
CA ALA A 136 -1.06 -18.54 13.54
C ALA A 136 -0.09 -19.68 13.24
N LEU A 137 0.32 -19.80 11.97
CA LEU A 137 1.33 -20.76 11.49
C LEU A 137 2.66 -20.06 11.17
N GLY A 138 2.64 -18.74 10.97
CA GLY A 138 3.81 -17.97 10.61
C GLY A 138 3.50 -16.49 10.40
N PHE A 139 4.54 -15.68 10.45
CA PHE A 139 4.49 -14.24 10.25
C PHE A 139 5.62 -13.81 9.33
N SER A 140 5.30 -12.94 8.37
CA SER A 140 6.30 -12.38 7.47
C SER A 140 7.17 -11.33 8.16
N ASN A 141 8.19 -10.85 7.45
CA ASN A 141 8.79 -9.55 7.74
C ASN A 141 7.72 -8.45 7.80
N THR A 142 8.10 -7.35 8.43
CA THR A 142 7.23 -6.19 8.66
C THR A 142 7.65 -5.05 7.73
N ILE A 143 6.68 -4.42 7.08
CA ILE A 143 6.89 -3.25 6.23
C ILE A 143 6.30 -2.03 6.95
N LEU A 144 7.14 -1.02 7.14
CA LEU A 144 6.67 0.29 7.59
C LEU A 144 6.21 1.06 6.37
N PHE A 145 4.98 1.56 6.41
CA PHE A 145 4.57 2.59 5.49
C PHE A 145 5.32 3.86 5.87
N ASP A 146 6.26 4.26 5.03
CA ASP A 146 7.12 5.43 5.25
C ASP A 146 6.48 6.74 4.73
N GLY A 147 5.27 6.65 4.16
CA GLY A 147 4.58 7.76 3.51
C GLY A 147 5.25 8.22 2.21
N SER A 148 6.22 7.45 1.68
CA SER A 148 7.09 7.90 0.59
C SER A 148 6.82 7.25 -0.77
N GLN A 149 5.71 6.52 -0.93
CA GLN A 149 5.29 6.01 -2.24
C GLN A 149 4.03 6.74 -2.75
N ASN A 150 4.31 7.69 -3.65
CA ASN A 150 3.44 8.51 -4.52
C ASN A 150 2.50 9.56 -3.87
N LYS A 151 3.14 10.47 -3.13
CA LYS A 151 2.88 11.92 -3.02
C LYS A 151 1.41 12.41 -2.95
N PRO A 152 0.82 12.39 -1.75
CA PRO A 152 -0.43 13.10 -1.43
C PRO A 152 -0.32 14.65 -1.44
N PHE A 153 0.76 15.22 -1.98
CA PHE A 153 1.03 16.66 -2.09
C PHE A 153 1.47 17.10 -3.48
N ASP A 154 1.39 16.24 -4.50
CA ASP A 154 1.61 16.70 -5.88
C ASP A 154 0.39 17.55 -6.27
N LEU A 155 0.51 18.87 -6.02
CA LEU A 155 -0.41 19.91 -6.51
C LEU A 155 -0.61 19.82 -8.03
N PHE A 156 0.25 19.08 -8.74
CA PHE A 156 0.28 18.93 -10.17
C PHE A 156 0.18 17.49 -10.63
N GLU A 157 -0.79 17.24 -11.49
CA GLU A 157 -0.88 16.02 -12.30
C GLU A 157 -0.49 16.32 -13.75
N LYS A 158 0.01 15.30 -14.45
CA LYS A 158 0.34 15.40 -15.88
C LYS A 158 -0.37 14.31 -16.64
N ARG A 159 -1.09 14.67 -17.71
CA ARG A 159 -1.74 13.70 -18.61
C ARG A 159 -1.56 14.06 -20.07
N VAL A 160 -1.80 13.12 -20.96
CA VAL A 160 -1.76 13.34 -22.41
C VAL A 160 -3.16 13.15 -22.99
N ASP A 161 -3.58 14.11 -23.81
CA ASP A 161 -4.85 14.04 -24.52
C ASP A 161 -4.67 14.68 -25.90
N SER A 162 -4.81 13.91 -26.97
CA SER A 162 -4.62 14.42 -28.34
C SER A 162 -5.83 15.20 -28.86
N SER A 163 -6.94 15.21 -28.12
CA SER A 163 -8.18 15.90 -28.50
C SER A 163 -8.20 17.39 -28.15
N ILE A 164 -7.25 17.86 -27.32
CA ILE A 164 -7.16 19.26 -26.94
C ILE A 164 -6.78 20.15 -28.14
N ILE A 165 -7.34 21.36 -28.15
CA ILE A 165 -7.14 22.31 -29.24
C ILE A 165 -5.71 22.87 -29.19
N SER A 166 -5.28 23.33 -28.01
CA SER A 166 -3.95 23.86 -27.77
C SER A 166 -2.91 22.75 -27.57
N ASP A 167 -1.63 23.09 -27.66
CA ASP A 167 -0.56 22.10 -27.41
C ASP A 167 -0.48 21.68 -25.94
N ILE A 168 -0.88 22.59 -25.04
CA ILE A 168 -0.96 22.38 -23.60
C ILE A 168 -2.24 23.03 -23.09
N GLU A 169 -2.92 22.34 -22.17
CA GLU A 169 -4.10 22.82 -21.46
C GLU A 169 -3.90 22.66 -19.95
N ILE A 170 -4.49 23.58 -19.17
CA ILE A 170 -4.41 23.59 -17.71
C ILE A 170 -5.82 23.48 -17.17
N GLU A 171 -6.08 22.40 -16.45
CA GLU A 171 -7.35 22.12 -15.79
C GLU A 171 -7.18 22.24 -14.28
N LEU A 172 -8.20 22.81 -13.63
CA LEU A 172 -8.26 22.94 -12.18
C LEU A 172 -9.31 21.96 -11.67
N ASN A 173 -8.85 20.83 -11.14
CA ASN A 173 -9.70 19.84 -10.48
C ASN A 173 -10.02 20.28 -9.05
N SER A 174 -10.80 19.47 -8.33
CA SER A 174 -11.13 19.70 -6.92
C SER A 174 -9.92 19.60 -6.00
N GLU A 175 -8.91 18.80 -6.36
CA GLU A 175 -7.76 18.51 -5.50
C GLU A 175 -6.40 18.85 -6.16
N THR A 176 -6.32 18.87 -7.49
CA THR A 176 -5.06 19.01 -8.23
C THR A 176 -5.17 19.95 -9.43
N ILE A 177 -4.02 20.44 -9.89
CA ILE A 177 -3.86 21.19 -11.13
C ILE A 177 -3.35 20.21 -12.19
N VAL A 178 -4.12 19.96 -13.24
CA VAL A 178 -3.74 19.02 -14.29
C VAL A 178 -3.12 19.76 -15.46
N ILE A 179 -1.88 19.40 -15.80
CA ILE A 179 -1.21 19.83 -17.03
C ILE A 179 -1.48 18.76 -18.10
N VAL A 180 -2.31 19.13 -19.07
CA VAL A 180 -2.70 18.27 -20.20
C VAL A 180 -1.80 18.61 -21.38
N TYR A 181 -1.04 17.63 -21.86
CA TYR A 181 -0.17 17.78 -23.03
C TYR A 181 -0.84 17.13 -24.24
N LYS A 182 -0.70 17.74 -25.42
CA LYS A 182 -1.26 17.17 -26.65
C LYS A 182 -0.56 15.88 -27.10
N ASN A 183 0.76 15.81 -26.87
CA ASN A 183 1.61 14.67 -27.23
C ASN A 183 2.59 14.34 -26.08
N GLU A 184 3.00 13.07 -26.00
CA GLU A 184 3.94 12.59 -24.96
C GLU A 184 5.30 13.28 -25.00
N ASP A 185 5.82 13.58 -26.21
CA ASP A 185 7.11 14.23 -26.41
C ASP A 185 7.20 15.60 -25.71
N MET A 186 6.07 16.26 -25.51
CA MET A 186 5.98 17.57 -24.86
C MET A 186 6.15 17.51 -23.33
N GLN A 187 6.24 16.31 -22.76
CA GLN A 187 6.57 16.14 -21.35
C GLN A 187 8.09 16.22 -21.07
N PHE A 188 8.90 16.24 -22.13
CA PHE A 188 10.36 16.40 -22.08
C PHE A 188 11.09 15.33 -21.26
N ARG A 189 10.53 14.12 -21.12
CA ARG A 189 11.05 13.07 -20.21
C ARG A 189 12.50 12.66 -20.50
N ASP A 190 12.93 12.74 -21.75
CA ASP A 190 14.24 12.26 -22.21
C ASP A 190 15.37 13.30 -22.18
N ILE A 191 15.11 14.50 -21.66
CA ILE A 191 16.08 15.60 -21.66
C ILE A 191 16.55 15.89 -20.22
N SER A 192 17.87 16.04 -20.01
CA SER A 192 18.48 16.28 -18.70
C SER A 192 17.98 17.54 -17.96
N PHE A 193 17.33 18.48 -18.67
CA PHE A 193 16.74 19.74 -18.14
C PHE A 193 15.20 19.76 -18.16
N SER A 194 14.57 18.58 -18.21
CA SER A 194 13.11 18.42 -18.31
C SER A 194 12.31 19.15 -17.22
N ARG A 195 12.89 19.35 -16.03
CA ARG A 195 12.25 20.10 -14.94
C ARG A 195 12.13 21.59 -15.26
N ASP A 196 13.20 22.21 -15.75
CA ASP A 196 13.22 23.64 -16.05
C ASP A 196 12.27 24.00 -17.20
N LEU A 197 12.15 23.11 -18.18
CA LEU A 197 11.22 23.25 -19.30
C LEU A 197 9.75 23.11 -18.90
N ASN A 198 9.47 22.43 -17.78
CA ASN A 198 8.12 22.25 -17.25
C ASN A 198 7.71 23.34 -16.24
N ASN A 199 8.67 24.08 -15.67
CA ASN A 199 8.40 25.16 -14.73
C ASN A 199 7.40 26.21 -15.26
N PRO A 200 7.44 26.65 -16.54
CA PRO A 200 6.45 27.59 -17.06
C PRO A 200 5.01 27.12 -16.92
N TYR A 201 4.75 25.82 -17.14
CA TYR A 201 3.41 25.24 -17.05
C TYR A 201 2.94 25.09 -15.60
N ILE A 202 3.87 24.80 -14.70
CA ILE A 202 3.63 24.82 -13.26
C ILE A 202 3.22 26.22 -12.80
N TYR A 203 3.96 27.26 -13.20
CA TYR A 203 3.61 28.66 -12.89
C TYR A 203 2.27 29.07 -13.47
N MET A 204 1.97 28.67 -14.71
CA MET A 204 0.68 28.94 -15.36
C MET A 204 -0.48 28.26 -14.60
N GLY A 205 -0.27 27.04 -14.13
CA GLY A 205 -1.20 26.32 -13.26
C GLY A 205 -1.50 27.05 -11.96
N LEU A 206 -0.45 27.40 -11.21
CA LEU A 206 -0.57 28.16 -9.96
C LEU A 206 -1.29 29.49 -10.18
N GLN A 207 -0.91 30.24 -11.21
CA GLN A 207 -1.52 31.53 -11.52
C GLN A 207 -3.02 31.39 -11.78
N LYS A 208 -3.44 30.40 -12.57
CA LYS A 208 -4.86 30.13 -12.82
C LYS A 208 -5.61 29.75 -11.54
N ALA A 209 -5.02 28.90 -10.71
CA ALA A 209 -5.63 28.48 -9.45
C ALA A 209 -5.84 29.66 -8.50
N ILE A 210 -4.81 30.49 -8.30
CA ILE A 210 -4.87 31.70 -7.48
C ILE A 210 -5.89 32.69 -8.04
N MET A 211 -5.90 32.92 -9.35
CA MET A 211 -6.84 33.87 -9.96
C MET A 211 -8.28 33.41 -9.83
N LYS A 212 -8.56 32.11 -10.01
CA LYS A 212 -9.89 31.53 -9.76
C LYS A 212 -10.29 31.68 -8.29
N PHE A 213 -9.35 31.46 -7.36
CA PHE A 213 -9.59 31.67 -5.94
C PHE A 213 -9.93 33.14 -5.63
N ILE A 214 -9.19 34.10 -6.19
CA ILE A 214 -9.43 35.54 -5.99
C ILE A 214 -10.80 35.94 -6.53
N ILE A 215 -11.15 35.52 -7.76
CA ILE A 215 -12.44 35.83 -8.38
C ILE A 215 -13.60 35.27 -7.54
N ASN A 216 -13.44 34.08 -6.96
CA ASN A 216 -14.49 33.44 -6.18
C ASN A 216 -14.67 34.03 -4.78
N ASN A 217 -13.62 34.65 -4.21
CA ASN A 217 -13.61 35.08 -2.81
C ASN A 217 -13.44 36.61 -2.63
N SER A 218 -13.43 37.39 -3.70
CA SER A 218 -13.33 38.85 -3.64
C SER A 218 -14.38 39.52 -4.50
N ALA A 219 -15.06 40.52 -3.92
CA ALA A 219 -15.93 41.44 -4.66
C ALA A 219 -15.14 42.39 -5.57
N THR A 220 -13.85 42.58 -5.29
CA THR A 220 -12.92 43.47 -6.03
C THR A 220 -11.64 42.70 -6.38
N PRO A 221 -11.67 41.86 -7.44
CA PRO A 221 -10.57 40.95 -7.77
C PRO A 221 -9.21 41.65 -7.95
N ASP A 222 -9.19 42.90 -8.41
CA ASP A 222 -7.98 43.69 -8.65
C ASP A 222 -7.27 44.13 -7.35
N GLU A 223 -8.00 44.23 -6.24
CA GLU A 223 -7.46 44.64 -4.93
C GLU A 223 -7.02 43.44 -4.06
N GLY A 224 -7.26 42.22 -4.55
CA GLY A 224 -6.96 40.97 -3.85
C GLY A 224 -8.12 40.47 -2.97
N VAL A 225 -7.82 39.51 -2.10
CA VAL A 225 -8.77 38.88 -1.17
C VAL A 225 -8.40 39.29 0.25
N LYS A 226 -9.37 39.77 1.02
CA LYS A 226 -9.22 39.92 2.47
C LYS A 226 -9.49 38.56 3.10
N LEU A 227 -8.50 38.01 3.80
CA LEU A 227 -8.60 36.68 4.40
C LEU A 227 -9.74 36.57 5.43
N ASP A 228 -10.06 37.68 6.10
CA ASP A 228 -11.14 37.77 7.09
C ASP A 228 -12.54 37.64 6.46
N ASP A 229 -12.67 37.90 5.16
CA ASP A 229 -13.94 37.84 4.42
C ASP A 229 -14.16 36.47 3.76
N ILE A 230 -13.22 35.53 3.91
CA ILE A 230 -13.37 34.16 3.41
C ILE A 230 -14.36 33.43 4.33
N VAL A 231 -15.55 33.13 3.79
CA VAL A 231 -16.55 32.35 4.50
C VAL A 231 -16.01 30.92 4.66
N GLU A 232 -15.77 30.49 5.90
CA GLU A 232 -15.50 29.07 6.23
C GLU A 232 -16.78 28.25 6.03
N ASP A 233 -17.13 27.95 4.79
CA ASP A 233 -18.07 26.86 4.51
C ASP A 233 -17.30 25.53 4.63
N LEU A 234 -17.18 25.05 5.88
CA LEU A 234 -16.77 23.68 6.24
C LEU A 234 -17.94 22.70 6.12
#